data_AF-A0A1F9TUY9-F1
#
_entry.id   AF-A0A1F9TUY9-F1
#
_cell.length_a   1.000
_cell.length_b   1.000
_cell.length_c   1.000
_cell.angle_alpha   90.00
_cell.angle_beta   90.00
_cell.angle_gamma   90.00
#
_symmetry.space_group_name_H-M   'P 1'
#
loop_
_entity.id
_entity.type
_entity.pdbx_description
1 polymer ?
#
loop_
_entity_poly.entity_id
_entity_poly.type
_entity_poly.pdbx_seq_one_letter_code
_entity_poly.pdbx_strand_id
1 'polypeptide(L)'
;MAGAREFKPLKEIGTLPISDSSELKFYVDEYKGYKYGSVRTFVKGDNYSGPTKSGVTMNPAILEGLIGALAKLPKEPAALEEKELGRFPKRMGIELVLRITIFKDATGIDLREWVEDRDYKGWSKKGVRIPYKELPKALDFFKEMQGLVAK
;
A
#
# COMPACT_ATOMS: atom_id res chain seq x y z
N MET A 1 -12.16 -13.16 -25.06
CA MET A 1 -10.91 -12.41 -24.83
C MET A 1 -11.06 -11.60 -23.56
N ALA A 2 -10.38 -11.95 -22.48
CA ALA A 2 -10.43 -11.19 -21.24
C ALA A 2 -9.49 -9.98 -21.41
N GLY A 3 -10.06 -8.83 -21.80
CA GLY A 3 -9.33 -7.56 -21.77
C GLY A 3 -8.68 -7.41 -20.40
N ALA A 4 -7.38 -7.12 -20.39
CA ALA A 4 -6.66 -6.85 -19.16
C ALA A 4 -7.49 -5.85 -18.34
N ARG A 5 -7.80 -6.22 -17.09
CA ARG A 5 -8.54 -5.38 -16.14
C ARG A 5 -7.60 -4.24 -15.74
N GLU A 6 -7.42 -3.26 -16.63
CA GLU A 6 -6.47 -2.18 -16.45
C GLU A 6 -7.06 -1.12 -15.53
N PHE A 7 -6.39 -0.93 -14.40
CA PHE A 7 -6.51 0.28 -13.62
C PHE A 7 -5.95 1.43 -14.46
N LYS A 8 -6.70 2.53 -14.58
CA LYS A 8 -6.24 3.75 -15.26
C LYS A 8 -5.78 4.74 -14.19
N PRO A 9 -4.48 5.08 -14.12
CA PRO A 9 -4.00 6.13 -13.23
C PRO A 9 -4.70 7.44 -13.58
N LEU A 10 -5.55 7.91 -12.68
CA LEU A 10 -6.23 9.20 -12.82
C LEU A 10 -5.32 10.34 -12.41
N LYS A 11 -4.57 10.17 -11.32
CA LYS A 11 -3.68 11.19 -10.77
C LYS A 11 -2.55 10.56 -9.98
N GLU A 12 -1.31 10.89 -10.35
CA GLU A 12 -0.14 10.61 -9.50
C GLU A 12 -0.12 11.61 -8.34
N ILE A 13 0.05 11.10 -7.11
CA ILE A 13 0.11 11.89 -5.88
C ILE A 13 1.56 12.15 -5.49
N GLY A 14 2.40 11.13 -5.59
CA GLY A 14 3.81 11.28 -5.33
C GLY A 14 4.56 9.97 -5.26
N THR A 15 5.86 10.08 -4.98
CA THR A 15 6.77 8.95 -4.92
C THR A 15 7.64 8.97 -3.67
N LEU A 16 8.04 7.78 -3.22
CA LEU A 16 9.01 7.56 -2.15
C LEU A 16 10.14 6.66 -2.66
N PRO A 17 11.42 7.04 -2.51
CA PRO A 17 12.52 6.16 -2.85
C PRO A 17 12.58 4.99 -1.86
N ILE A 18 12.80 3.78 -2.38
CA ILE A 18 13.03 2.57 -1.58
C ILE A 18 14.47 2.10 -1.71
N SER A 19 15.01 2.17 -2.91
CA SER A 19 16.43 1.95 -3.23
C SER A 19 16.82 2.80 -4.44
N ASP A 20 18.09 2.74 -4.85
CA ASP A 20 18.58 3.43 -6.04
C ASP A 20 17.84 3.01 -7.33
N SER A 21 17.29 1.80 -7.33
CA SER A 21 16.59 1.19 -8.46
C SER A 21 15.10 0.96 -8.22
N SER A 22 14.52 1.44 -7.11
CA SER A 22 13.09 1.23 -6.85
C SER A 22 12.44 2.34 -6.04
N GLU A 23 11.17 2.61 -6.35
CA GLU A 23 10.36 3.64 -5.71
C GLU A 23 8.94 3.11 -5.44
N LEU A 24 8.30 3.60 -4.39
CA LEU A 24 6.86 3.46 -4.21
C LEU A 24 6.18 4.65 -4.87
N LYS A 25 5.21 4.36 -5.75
CA LYS A 25 4.32 5.36 -6.31
C LYS A 25 2.97 5.32 -5.62
N PHE A 26 2.46 6.50 -5.30
CA PHE A 26 1.15 6.74 -4.70
C PHE A 26 0.31 7.46 -5.75
N TYR A 27 -0.85 6.91 -6.07
CA TYR A 27 -1.70 7.43 -7.13
C TYR A 27 -3.15 7.03 -6.91
N VAL A 28 -4.08 7.76 -7.54
CA VAL A 28 -5.50 7.40 -7.57
C VAL A 28 -5.80 6.74 -8.90
N ASP A 29 -6.44 5.58 -8.86
CA ASP A 29 -6.94 4.86 -10.02
C ASP A 29 -8.46 4.87 -10.08
N GLU A 30 -9.01 4.64 -11.28
CA GLU A 30 -10.41 4.30 -11.47
C GLU A 30 -10.60 2.86 -11.93
N TYR A 31 -11.59 2.18 -11.36
CA TYR A 31 -12.08 0.91 -11.86
C TYR A 31 -13.60 0.84 -11.76
N LYS A 32 -14.26 0.64 -12.90
CA LYS A 32 -15.73 0.57 -13.02
C LYS A 32 -16.45 1.80 -12.42
N GLY A 33 -15.90 3.00 -12.63
CA GLY A 33 -16.44 4.25 -12.09
C GLY A 33 -16.15 4.49 -10.60
N TYR A 34 -15.52 3.54 -9.91
CA TYR A 34 -15.08 3.71 -8.53
C TYR A 34 -13.62 4.12 -8.49
N LYS A 35 -13.31 5.09 -7.66
CA LYS A 35 -11.94 5.52 -7.40
C LYS A 35 -11.30 4.66 -6.32
N TYR A 36 -9.99 4.49 -6.42
CA TYR A 36 -9.19 3.76 -5.43
C TYR A 36 -7.86 4.48 -5.21
N GLY A 37 -7.39 4.48 -3.96
CA GLY A 37 -6.00 4.82 -3.66
C GLY A 37 -5.13 3.61 -3.97
N SER A 38 -4.03 3.83 -4.68
CA SER A 38 -3.11 2.79 -5.11
C SER A 38 -1.70 3.13 -4.66
N VAL A 39 -1.03 2.13 -4.09
CA VAL A 39 0.41 2.20 -3.79
C VAL A 39 1.08 1.01 -4.44
N ARG A 40 2.14 1.26 -5.22
CA ARG A 40 2.83 0.21 -5.99
C ARG A 40 4.32 0.46 -6.04
N THR A 41 5.10 -0.61 -5.94
CA THR A 41 6.55 -0.58 -6.20
C THR A 41 6.80 -0.52 -7.69
N PHE A 42 7.60 0.45 -8.11
CA PHE A 42 8.18 0.59 -9.43
C PHE A 42 9.67 0.30 -9.33
N VAL A 43 10.20 -0.40 -10.33
CA VAL A 43 11.63 -0.63 -10.47
C VAL A 43 12.14 0.09 -11.69
N LYS A 44 13.39 0.54 -11.62
CA LYS A 44 14.17 1.09 -12.73
C LYS A 44 15.37 0.20 -12.93
N GLY A 45 15.52 -0.34 -14.13
CA GLY A 45 16.64 -1.18 -14.50
C GLY A 45 16.81 -1.20 -16.01
N ASP A 46 17.96 -1.69 -16.45
CA ASP A 46 18.39 -1.62 -17.85
C ASP A 46 17.45 -2.37 -18.80
N ASN A 47 16.90 -3.50 -18.35
CA ASN A 47 16.01 -4.35 -19.15
C ASN A 47 14.51 -4.10 -18.90
N TYR A 48 14.17 -3.48 -17.76
CA TYR A 48 12.77 -3.20 -17.40
C TYR A 48 12.69 -2.03 -16.43
N SER A 49 11.87 -1.05 -16.81
CA SER A 49 11.47 0.04 -15.93
C SER A 49 9.94 0.13 -15.91
N GLY A 50 9.33 -0.02 -14.73
CA GLY A 50 7.87 -0.04 -14.64
C GLY A 50 7.27 -0.62 -13.36
N PRO A 51 5.92 -0.71 -13.33
CA PRO A 51 5.17 -1.20 -12.18
C PRO A 51 5.39 -2.69 -11.93
N THR A 52 5.72 -3.06 -10.69
CA THR A 52 5.81 -4.46 -10.29
C THR A 52 4.44 -5.01 -9.86
N LYS A 53 4.36 -6.33 -9.61
CA LYS A 53 3.19 -6.97 -8.99
C LYS A 53 2.97 -6.55 -7.53
N SER A 54 4.00 -6.00 -6.88
CA SER A 54 3.95 -5.51 -5.49
C SER A 54 3.20 -4.20 -5.43
N GLY A 55 1.92 -4.27 -5.10
CA GLY A 55 1.07 -3.10 -4.93
C GLY A 55 -0.24 -3.47 -4.29
N VAL A 56 -0.86 -2.48 -3.66
CA VAL A 56 -2.15 -2.59 -2.99
C VAL A 56 -3.07 -1.49 -3.47
N THR A 57 -4.35 -1.81 -3.55
CA THR A 57 -5.43 -0.84 -3.82
C THR A 57 -6.35 -0.78 -2.62
N MET A 58 -6.84 0.42 -2.32
CA MET A 58 -7.62 0.74 -1.13
C MET A 58 -8.85 1.55 -1.55
N ASN A 59 -10.01 1.16 -1.04
CA ASN A 59 -11.24 1.95 -1.16
C ASN A 59 -11.24 3.08 -0.09
N PRO A 60 -12.22 4.00 -0.09
CA PRO A 60 -12.31 5.06 0.90
C PRO A 60 -12.24 4.58 2.36
N ALA A 61 -12.99 3.52 2.70
CA ALA A 61 -13.05 2.99 4.06
C ALA A 61 -11.70 2.43 4.54
N ILE A 62 -10.98 1.72 3.67
CA ILE A 62 -9.64 1.22 3.98
C ILE A 62 -8.66 2.38 4.14
N LEU A 63 -8.72 3.39 3.26
CA LEU A 63 -7.86 4.57 3.38
C LEU A 63 -8.08 5.31 4.70
N GLU A 64 -9.35 5.51 5.10
CA GLU A 64 -9.69 6.15 6.37
C GLU A 64 -9.16 5.36 7.56
N GLY A 65 -9.42 4.06 7.61
CA GLY A 65 -8.92 3.18 8.67
C GLY A 65 -7.40 3.13 8.74
N LEU A 66 -6.75 3.09 7.57
CA LEU A 66 -5.29 3.12 7.44
C LEU A 66 -4.71 4.43 7.99
N ILE A 67 -5.24 5.57 7.57
CA ILE A 67 -4.80 6.90 8.04
C ILE A 67 -4.98 7.00 9.56
N GLY A 68 -6.12 6.56 10.08
CA GLY A 68 -6.40 6.55 11.51
C GLY A 68 -5.45 5.67 12.31
N ALA A 69 -5.01 4.54 11.77
CA ALA A 69 -4.03 3.66 12.40
C ALA A 69 -2.61 4.25 12.34
N LEU A 70 -2.19 4.78 11.19
CA LEU A 70 -0.87 5.37 11.00
C LEU A 70 -0.68 6.66 11.80
N ALA A 71 -1.72 7.49 11.92
CA ALA A 71 -1.66 8.76 12.66
C ALA A 71 -1.43 8.58 14.18
N LYS A 72 -1.70 7.38 14.72
CA LYS A 72 -1.44 7.03 16.13
C LYS A 72 -0.01 6.58 16.38
N LEU A 73 0.77 6.36 15.33
CA LEU A 73 2.15 5.90 15.46
C LEU A 73 3.07 7.04 15.93
N PRO A 74 4.06 6.74 16.77
CA PRO A 74 5.05 7.73 17.18
C PRO A 74 5.91 8.18 15.98
N LYS A 75 6.50 9.38 16.06
CA LYS A 75 7.37 9.92 15.00
C LYS A 75 8.60 9.04 14.74
N GLU A 76 9.12 8.44 15.80
CA GLU A 76 10.26 7.53 15.74
C GLU A 76 9.81 6.09 16.00
N PRO A 77 10.42 5.09 15.35
CA PRO A 77 10.06 3.70 15.56
C PRO A 77 10.48 3.27 16.97
N ALA A 78 9.53 3.25 17.90
CA ALA A 78 9.74 2.69 19.24
C ALA A 78 9.62 1.16 19.28
N ALA A 79 9.14 0.55 18.20
CA ALA A 79 8.88 -0.88 18.14
C ALA A 79 10.19 -1.66 17.94
N LEU A 80 10.53 -2.46 18.95
CA LEU A 80 11.61 -3.46 18.90
C LEU A 80 11.13 -4.80 18.32
N GLU A 81 9.83 -4.91 18.01
CA GLU A 81 9.20 -6.14 17.56
C GLU A 81 8.19 -5.89 16.43
N GLU A 82 7.93 -6.93 15.65
CA GLU A 82 6.86 -6.91 14.65
C GLU A 82 5.49 -6.88 15.31
N LYS A 83 4.60 -6.03 14.78
CA LYS A 83 3.28 -5.84 15.39
C LYS A 83 2.21 -5.58 14.34
N GLU A 84 1.10 -6.30 14.43
CA GLU A 84 -0.09 -5.96 13.66
C GLU A 84 -0.79 -4.73 14.24
N LEU A 85 -1.05 -3.75 13.38
CA LEU A 85 -1.69 -2.49 13.74
C LEU A 85 -3.17 -2.46 13.35
N GLY A 86 -3.57 -3.27 12.38
CA GLY A 86 -4.96 -3.42 11.98
C GLY A 86 -5.15 -4.28 10.74
N ARG A 87 -6.39 -4.73 10.57
CA ARG A 87 -6.90 -5.43 9.39
C ARG A 87 -8.08 -4.69 8.82
N PHE A 88 -8.09 -4.54 7.51
CA PHE A 88 -9.14 -3.83 6.80
C PHE A 88 -9.76 -4.76 5.74
N PRO A 89 -11.05 -5.11 5.86
CA PRO A 89 -11.70 -5.98 4.90
C PRO A 89 -11.76 -5.31 3.52
N LYS A 90 -11.24 -5.99 2.49
CA LYS A 90 -11.23 -5.48 1.12
C LYS A 90 -12.36 -6.05 0.29
N ARG A 91 -12.57 -7.35 0.42
CA ARG A 91 -13.69 -8.12 -0.17
C ARG A 91 -13.73 -9.48 0.53
N MET A 92 -14.73 -10.29 0.21
CA MET A 92 -14.85 -11.64 0.76
C MET A 92 -13.55 -12.44 0.59
N GLY A 93 -13.03 -12.94 1.71
CA GLY A 93 -11.80 -13.72 1.79
C GLY A 93 -10.49 -12.94 1.58
N ILE A 94 -10.50 -11.60 1.51
CA ILE A 94 -9.29 -10.79 1.36
C ILE A 94 -9.32 -9.57 2.28
N GLU A 95 -8.29 -9.44 3.10
CA GLU A 95 -8.05 -8.32 4.01
C GLU A 95 -6.74 -7.62 3.65
N LEU A 96 -6.68 -6.29 3.79
CA LEU A 96 -5.42 -5.57 3.82
C LEU A 96 -4.95 -5.49 5.28
N VAL A 97 -3.79 -6.04 5.58
CA VAL A 97 -3.21 -6.01 6.91
C VAL A 97 -2.10 -4.96 6.96
N LEU A 98 -2.16 -4.12 7.99
CA LEU A 98 -1.16 -3.11 8.32
C LEU A 98 -0.31 -3.59 9.49
N ARG A 99 1.01 -3.62 9.33
CA ARG A 99 1.94 -4.12 10.35
C ARG A 99 3.22 -3.30 10.43
N ILE A 100 3.81 -3.26 11.62
CA ILE A 100 5.23 -2.94 11.81
C ILE A 100 6.03 -4.21 11.53
N THR A 101 7.08 -4.09 10.72
CA THR A 101 8.01 -5.18 10.37
C THR A 101 9.44 -4.71 10.49
N ILE A 102 10.33 -5.62 10.91
CA ILE A 102 11.76 -5.35 11.04
C ILE A 102 12.48 -6.19 9.98
N PHE A 103 13.21 -5.52 9.09
CA PHE A 103 13.95 -6.21 8.04
C PHE A 103 15.34 -5.61 7.93
N LYS A 104 16.37 -6.45 8.12
CA LYS A 104 17.78 -6.04 8.13
C LYS A 104 18.00 -4.83 9.05
N ASP A 105 17.52 -4.93 10.28
CA ASP A 105 17.61 -3.89 11.33
C ASP A 105 16.92 -2.56 11.01
N ALA A 106 16.17 -2.48 9.91
CA ALA A 106 15.37 -1.32 9.58
C ALA A 106 13.89 -1.59 9.90
N THR A 107 13.25 -0.70 10.65
CA THR A 107 11.81 -0.72 10.91
C THR A 107 11.04 -0.17 9.70
N GLY A 108 9.92 -0.81 9.37
CA GLY A 108 9.05 -0.38 8.29
C GLY A 108 7.60 -0.80 8.49
N ILE A 109 6.73 -0.16 7.73
CA ILE A 109 5.30 -0.43 7.70
C ILE A 109 4.98 -1.33 6.50
N ASP A 110 4.57 -2.57 6.75
CA ASP A 110 4.10 -3.51 5.73
C ASP A 110 2.58 -3.37 5.58
N LEU A 111 2.15 -3.16 4.34
CA LEU A 111 0.76 -3.17 3.90
C LEU A 111 0.60 -4.32 2.93
N ARG A 112 -0.08 -5.39 3.33
CA ARG A 112 -0.14 -6.63 2.53
C ARG A 112 -1.49 -7.30 2.60
N GLU A 113 -1.93 -7.84 1.46
CA GLU A 113 -3.17 -8.62 1.41
C GLU A 113 -2.97 -9.98 2.09
N TRP A 114 -3.78 -10.25 3.11
CA TRP A 114 -4.04 -11.57 3.67
C TRP A 114 -5.24 -12.19 2.94
N VAL A 115 -5.08 -13.43 2.48
CA VAL A 115 -6.12 -14.15 1.75
C VAL A 115 -6.56 -15.33 2.61
N GLU A 116 -7.87 -15.49 2.71
CA GLU A 116 -8.52 -16.61 3.36
C GLU A 116 -9.72 -17.02 2.49
N ASP A 117 -9.47 -17.95 1.58
CA ASP A 117 -10.48 -18.58 0.73
C ASP A 117 -10.48 -20.11 0.93
N ARG A 118 -11.23 -20.84 0.10
CA ARG A 118 -11.36 -22.30 0.24
C ARG A 118 -10.06 -23.05 -0.06
N ASP A 119 -9.21 -22.50 -0.92
CA ASP A 119 -8.04 -23.18 -1.49
C ASP A 119 -6.73 -22.63 -0.90
N TYR A 120 -6.75 -21.46 -0.26
CA TYR A 120 -5.58 -20.78 0.26
C TYR A 120 -5.87 -19.93 1.50
N LYS A 121 -5.00 -20.06 2.51
CA LYS A 121 -4.96 -19.21 3.70
C LYS A 121 -3.54 -18.72 3.96
N GLY A 122 -3.29 -17.43 3.77
CA GLY A 122 -1.96 -16.86 4.00
C GLY A 122 -1.68 -15.49 3.37
N TRP A 123 -0.41 -15.10 3.45
CA TRP A 123 0.11 -13.84 2.89
C TRP A 123 0.23 -13.90 1.37
N SER A 124 -0.45 -12.98 0.68
CA SER A 124 -0.25 -12.84 -0.75
C SER A 124 1.06 -12.09 -1.09
N LYS A 125 1.45 -12.17 -2.36
CA LYS A 125 2.53 -11.35 -2.93
C LYS A 125 2.14 -9.88 -3.12
N LYS A 126 0.87 -9.52 -2.94
CA LYS A 126 0.39 -8.13 -3.06
C LYS A 126 0.58 -7.41 -1.75
N GLY A 127 1.66 -6.67 -1.68
CA GLY A 127 1.96 -5.79 -0.56
C GLY A 127 3.03 -4.80 -0.93
N VAL A 128 3.16 -3.78 -0.09
CA VAL A 128 4.22 -2.77 -0.15
C VAL A 128 4.76 -2.57 1.25
N ARG A 129 6.05 -2.26 1.34
CA ARG A 129 6.70 -1.92 2.60
C ARG A 129 7.20 -0.48 2.52
N ILE A 130 6.72 0.36 3.42
CA ILE A 130 7.10 1.76 3.54
C ILE A 130 8.15 1.86 4.64
N PRO A 131 9.36 2.39 4.37
CA PRO A 131 10.35 2.64 5.42
C PRO A 131 9.77 3.57 6.48
N TYR A 132 9.99 3.28 7.77
CA TYR A 132 9.36 4.07 8.84
C TYR A 132 9.74 5.55 8.78
N LYS A 133 10.98 5.85 8.37
CA LYS A 133 11.47 7.23 8.14
C LYS A 133 10.64 8.03 7.13
N GLU A 134 10.02 7.35 6.15
CA GLU A 134 9.19 7.99 5.12
C GLU A 134 7.71 8.06 5.53
N LEU A 135 7.35 7.54 6.71
CA LEU A 135 5.97 7.45 7.17
C LEU A 135 5.25 8.82 7.18
N PRO A 136 5.85 9.93 7.64
CA PRO A 136 5.17 11.24 7.61
C PRO A 136 4.75 11.63 6.20
N LYS A 137 5.66 11.47 5.22
CA LYS A 137 5.39 11.79 3.82
C LYS A 137 4.39 10.83 3.18
N ALA A 138 4.48 9.53 3.51
CA ALA A 138 3.49 8.55 3.08
C ALA A 138 2.09 8.87 3.61
N LEU A 139 1.99 9.32 4.87
CA LEU A 139 0.73 9.71 5.50
C LEU A 139 0.08 10.90 4.78
N ASP A 140 0.87 11.88 4.35
CA ASP A 140 0.38 13.01 3.57
C ASP A 140 -0.16 12.56 2.21
N PHE A 141 0.54 11.63 1.53
CA PHE A 141 0.03 11.03 0.30
C PHE A 141 -1.26 10.23 0.52
N PHE A 142 -1.39 9.49 1.61
CA PHE A 142 -2.64 8.79 1.94
C PHE A 142 -3.80 9.78 2.16
N LYS A 143 -3.57 10.89 2.87
CA LYS A 143 -4.58 11.94 3.07
C LYS A 143 -4.99 12.61 1.76
N GLU A 144 -4.03 12.91 0.89
CA GLU A 144 -4.36 13.47 -0.43
C GLU A 144 -5.18 12.49 -1.27
N MET A 145 -4.80 11.20 -1.28
CA MET A 145 -5.60 10.17 -1.92
C MET A 145 -7.02 10.14 -1.35
N GLN A 146 -7.18 10.15 -0.01
CA GLN A 146 -8.50 10.13 0.64
C GLN A 146 -9.41 11.25 0.10
N GLY A 147 -8.90 12.48 -0.01
CA GLY A 147 -9.66 13.63 -0.54
C GLY A 147 -10.10 13.48 -2.00
N LEU A 148 -9.43 12.62 -2.78
CA LEU A 148 -9.72 12.37 -4.19
C LEU A 148 -10.62 11.14 -4.40
N VAL A 149 -10.58 10.19 -3.47
CA VAL A 149 -11.39 8.96 -3.52
C VAL A 149 -12.73 9.13 -2.80
N ALA A 150 -12.86 10.05 -1.84
CA ALA A 150 -14.06 10.27 -1.02
C ALA A 150 -15.25 10.95 -1.75
N LYS A 151 -15.36 10.82 -3.07
CA LYS A 151 -16.46 11.39 -3.87
C LYS A 151 -17.40 10.32 -4.39
#